data_AF-A0A4U3APX9-F1
#
_entry.id   AF-A0A4U3APX9-F1
#
_cell.length_a   1.000
_cell.length_b   1.000
_cell.length_c   1.000
_cell.angle_alpha   90.00
_cell.angle_beta   90.00
_cell.angle_gamma   90.00
#
_symmetry.space_group_name_H-M   'P 1'
#
loop_
_entity.id
_entity.type
_entity.pdbx_description
1 polymer ?
#
loop_
_entity_poly.entity_id
_entity_poly.type
_entity_poly.pdbx_seq_one_letter_code
_entity_poly.pdbx_strand_id
1 'polypeptide(L)'
;GHPIAWMLFLIMFIWQIPHFLALAMKRVDEYRNAGIPMLPVVHGFEITKRQIMIWTVCLLPLPFYMSGLGITFMVIATLLNIGWIVLGFYGFRKQDDIKWSVQMFVYSLNYLTILFVSMIVVTFF
;
A
#
# COMPACT_ATOMS: atom_id res chain seq x y z
N GLY A 1 1.25 13.71 23.89
CA GLY A 1 1.85 13.33 22.60
C GLY A 1 0.77 13.34 21.54
N HIS A 2 1.08 13.65 20.28
CA HIS A 2 0.08 13.61 19.21
C HIS A 2 -0.08 12.16 18.70
N PRO A 3 -1.11 11.40 19.13
CA PRO A 3 -1.31 10.00 18.69
C PRO A 3 -1.48 9.91 17.16
N ILE A 4 -2.00 10.97 16.55
CA ILE A 4 -2.17 11.11 15.10
C ILE A 4 -0.83 11.06 14.35
N ALA A 5 0.21 11.72 14.88
CA ALA A 5 1.52 11.76 14.24
C ALA A 5 2.19 10.38 14.23
N TRP A 6 2.07 9.65 15.34
CA TRP A 6 2.54 8.26 15.42
C TRP A 6 1.79 7.33 14.48
N MET A 7 0.48 7.53 14.32
CA MET A 7 -0.30 6.68 13.43
C MET A 7 -0.03 6.96 11.95
N LEU A 8 0.16 8.23 11.57
CA LEU A 8 0.63 8.59 10.24
C LEU A 8 2.01 8.00 9.96
N PHE A 9 2.93 8.06 10.93
CA PHE A 9 4.24 7.41 10.80
C PHE A 9 4.11 5.91 10.55
N LEU A 10 3.25 5.20 11.28
CA LEU A 10 2.98 3.78 11.07
C LEU A 10 2.37 3.49 9.69
N ILE A 11 1.40 4.30 9.25
CA ILE A 11 0.81 4.18 7.92
C ILE A 11 1.89 4.33 6.85
N MET A 12 2.74 5.37 6.95
CA MET A 12 3.84 5.61 6.01
C MET A 12 4.82 4.44 5.99
N PHE A 13 5.23 3.95 7.17
CA PHE A 13 6.16 2.84 7.30
C PHE A 13 5.61 1.55 6.70
N ILE A 14 4.37 1.21 7.03
CA ILE A 14 3.71 -0.02 6.57
C ILE A 14 3.40 0.06 5.07
N TRP A 15 2.93 1.21 4.57
CA TRP A 15 2.63 1.44 3.15
C TRP A 15 3.87 1.37 2.26
N GLN A 16 5.03 1.72 2.80
CA GLN A 16 6.29 1.72 2.05
C GLN A 16 6.69 0.31 1.61
N ILE A 17 6.42 -0.72 2.43
CA ILE A 17 6.73 -2.12 2.11
C ILE A 17 6.00 -2.61 0.83
N PRO A 18 4.66 -2.62 0.74
CA PRO A 18 3.95 -3.06 -0.45
C PRO A 18 4.26 -2.19 -1.67
N HIS A 19 4.49 -0.90 -1.49
CA HIS A 19 4.89 0.01 -2.57
C HIS A 19 6.24 -0.39 -3.18
N PHE A 20 7.27 -0.58 -2.36
CA PHE A 20 8.59 -0.99 -2.85
C PHE A 20 8.59 -2.39 -3.43
N LEU A 21 7.86 -3.33 -2.84
CA LEU A 21 7.74 -4.68 -3.38
C LEU A 21 7.05 -4.69 -4.75
N ALA A 22 6.00 -3.88 -4.93
CA ALA A 22 5.34 -3.73 -6.23
C ALA A 22 6.28 -3.12 -7.29
N LEU A 23 7.08 -2.12 -6.91
CA LEU A 23 8.12 -1.56 -7.79
C LEU A 23 9.21 -2.59 -8.13
N ALA A 24 9.63 -3.39 -7.14
CA ALA A 24 10.62 -4.44 -7.32
C ALA A 24 10.13 -5.53 -8.28
N MET A 25 8.84 -5.86 -8.25
CA MET A 25 8.23 -6.77 -9.23
C MET A 25 8.24 -6.17 -10.64
N LYS A 26 7.83 -4.90 -10.77
CA LYS A 26 7.81 -4.18 -12.05
C LYS A 26 9.18 -4.14 -12.73
N ARG A 27 10.26 -3.97 -11.95
CA ARG A 27 11.63 -3.84 -12.44
C ARG A 27 12.50 -5.06 -12.11
N VAL A 28 11.89 -6.24 -11.99
CA VAL A 28 12.61 -7.45 -11.54
C VAL A 28 13.83 -7.76 -12.41
N ASP A 29 13.74 -7.54 -13.73
CA ASP A 29 14.82 -7.86 -14.66
C ASP A 29 15.99 -6.89 -14.52
N GLU A 30 15.72 -5.61 -14.25
CA GLU A 30 16.76 -4.63 -13.93
C GLU A 30 17.50 -5.02 -12.64
N TYR A 31 16.77 -5.41 -11.59
CA TYR A 31 17.37 -5.87 -10.34
C TYR A 31 18.16 -7.17 -10.50
N ARG A 32 17.65 -8.12 -11.29
CA ARG A 32 18.34 -9.37 -11.60
C ARG A 32 19.64 -9.11 -12.36
N ASN A 33 19.60 -8.27 -13.39
CA ASN A 33 20.77 -7.93 -14.21
C ASN A 33 21.82 -7.14 -13.42
N ALA A 34 21.39 -6.31 -12.47
CA ALA A 34 22.27 -5.57 -11.56
C ALA A 34 22.80 -6.41 -10.38
N GLY A 35 22.37 -7.68 -10.24
CA GLY A 35 22.76 -8.55 -9.13
C GLY A 35 22.20 -8.13 -7.77
N ILE A 36 21.10 -7.36 -7.74
CA ILE A 36 20.49 -6.86 -6.51
C ILE A 36 19.45 -7.88 -6.00
N PRO A 37 19.63 -8.47 -4.80
CA PRO A 37 18.75 -9.51 -4.28
C PRO A 37 17.46 -8.93 -3.68
N MET A 38 16.54 -8.49 -4.55
CA MET A 38 15.19 -8.09 -4.14
C MET A 38 14.28 -9.30 -3.93
N LEU A 39 13.26 -9.18 -3.08
CA LEU A 39 12.30 -10.26 -2.79
C LEU A 39 11.76 -10.98 -4.05
N PRO A 40 11.30 -10.29 -5.11
CA PRO A 40 10.84 -10.95 -6.34
C PRO A 40 11.96 -11.63 -7.14
N VAL A 41 13.21 -11.23 -6.97
CA VAL A 41 14.38 -11.86 -7.62
C VAL A 41 14.75 -13.16 -6.92
N VAL A 42 14.74 -13.17 -5.58
CA VAL A 42 15.19 -14.31 -4.77
C VAL A 42 14.08 -15.34 -4.53
N HIS A 43 12.87 -14.88 -4.24
CA HIS A 43 11.73 -15.72 -3.82
C HIS A 43 10.61 -15.79 -4.86
N GLY A 44 10.74 -15.06 -5.98
CA GLY A 44 9.76 -15.03 -7.04
C GLY A 44 8.53 -14.15 -6.76
N PHE A 45 7.62 -14.12 -7.73
CA PHE A 45 6.45 -13.24 -7.69
C PHE A 45 5.39 -13.69 -6.70
N GLU A 46 5.12 -14.99 -6.55
CA GLU A 46 4.08 -15.49 -5.62
C GLU A 46 4.29 -15.03 -4.17
N ILE A 47 5.52 -15.19 -3.65
CA ILE A 47 5.87 -14.77 -2.29
C ILE A 47 5.77 -13.24 -2.16
N THR A 48 6.22 -12.51 -3.19
CA THR A 48 6.18 -11.06 -3.20
C THR A 48 4.75 -10.51 -3.22
N LYS A 49 3.87 -11.09 -4.05
CA LYS A 49 2.44 -10.77 -4.08
C LYS A 49 1.79 -11.01 -2.72
N ARG A 50 2.09 -12.15 -2.09
CA ARG A 50 1.57 -12.48 -0.75
C ARG A 50 2.02 -11.47 0.29
N GLN A 51 3.29 -11.07 0.29
CA GLN A 51 3.80 -10.03 1.19
C GLN A 51 3.09 -8.70 0.96
N ILE A 52 2.96 -8.25 -0.29
CA ILE A 52 2.22 -7.03 -0.63
C ILE A 52 0.82 -7.09 -0.03
N MET A 53 0.08 -8.18 -0.23
CA MET A 53 -1.26 -8.34 0.31
C MET A 53 -1.31 -8.32 1.84
N ILE A 54 -0.39 -9.02 2.52
CA ILE A 54 -0.32 -9.05 3.99
C ILE A 54 -0.12 -7.63 4.52
N TRP A 55 0.85 -6.89 3.99
CA TRP A 55 1.14 -5.53 4.44
C TRP A 55 0.00 -4.56 4.13
N THR A 56 -0.65 -4.70 2.97
CA THR A 56 -1.84 -3.91 2.64
C THR A 56 -3.02 -4.21 3.58
N VAL A 57 -3.22 -5.47 4.00
CA VAL A 57 -4.25 -5.81 5.00
C VAL A 57 -3.90 -5.25 6.38
N CYS A 58 -2.62 -5.25 6.76
CA CYS A 58 -2.15 -4.64 8.01
C CYS A 58 -2.37 -3.12 8.10
N LEU A 59 -2.59 -2.43 6.97
CA LEU A 59 -2.96 -1.00 6.97
C LEU A 59 -4.40 -0.76 7.39
N LEU A 60 -5.32 -1.71 7.16
CA LEU A 60 -6.74 -1.57 7.42
C LEU A 60 -7.12 -1.18 8.87
N PRO A 61 -6.50 -1.73 9.94
CA PRO A 61 -6.84 -1.34 11.31
C PRO A 61 -6.33 0.06 11.69
N LEU A 62 -5.33 0.62 11.00
CA LEU A 62 -4.65 1.85 11.43
C LEU A 62 -5.58 3.09 11.43
N PRO A 63 -6.44 3.32 10.42
CA PRO A 63 -7.39 4.45 10.44
C PRO A 63 -8.34 4.46 11.64
N PHE A 64 -8.71 3.30 12.21
CA PHE A 64 -9.66 3.22 13.32
C PHE A 64 -9.12 3.80 14.63
N TYR A 65 -7.80 3.81 14.80
CA TYR A 65 -7.15 4.45 15.95
C TYR A 65 -6.95 5.96 15.75
N MET A 66 -7.32 6.50 14.58
CA MET A 66 -7.25 7.93 14.25
C MET A 66 -8.59 8.64 14.39
N SER A 67 -9.47 8.16 15.29
CA SER A 67 -10.80 8.76 15.53
C SER A 67 -10.76 10.26 15.85
N GLY A 68 -9.64 10.77 16.36
CA GLY A 68 -9.41 12.20 16.62
C GLY A 68 -9.28 13.08 15.36
N LEU A 69 -9.07 12.52 14.16
CA LEU A 69 -9.12 13.26 12.89
C LEU A 69 -10.55 13.40 12.35
N GLY A 70 -11.56 12.81 13.01
CA GLY A 70 -12.94 12.85 12.55
C GLY A 70 -13.34 11.65 11.70
N ILE A 71 -14.65 11.35 11.73
CA ILE A 71 -15.24 10.16 11.09
C ILE A 71 -15.05 10.19 9.57
N THR A 72 -15.08 11.38 8.96
CA THR A 72 -14.90 11.55 7.51
C THR A 72 -13.56 11.00 7.02
N PHE A 73 -12.45 11.32 7.71
CA PHE A 73 -11.13 10.79 7.37
C PHE A 73 -11.09 9.26 7.51
N MET A 74 -11.63 8.74 8.62
CA MET A 74 -11.67 7.31 8.88
C MET A 74 -12.42 6.56 7.77
N VAL A 75 -13.57 7.05 7.32
CA VAL A 75 -14.36 6.44 6.25
C VAL A 75 -13.59 6.45 4.93
N ILE A 76 -12.98 7.57 4.53
CA ILE A 76 -12.21 7.66 3.28
C ILE A 76 -11.00 6.72 3.30
N ALA A 77 -10.21 6.74 4.38
CA ALA A 77 -9.02 5.90 4.51
C ALA A 77 -9.38 4.39 4.54
N THR A 78 -10.51 4.04 5.15
CA THR A 78 -11.02 2.66 5.16
C THR A 78 -11.47 2.21 3.78
N LEU A 79 -12.23 3.05 3.05
CA LEU A 79 -12.66 2.75 1.69
C LEU A 79 -11.48 2.58 0.72
N LEU A 80 -10.47 3.44 0.83
CA LEU A 80 -9.22 3.32 0.05
C LEU A 80 -8.47 2.02 0.36
N ASN A 81 -8.37 1.62 1.64
CA ASN A 81 -7.76 0.34 2.01
C ASN A 81 -8.52 -0.85 1.44
N ILE A 82 -9.83 -0.87 1.63
CA ILE A 82 -10.69 -1.95 1.12
C ILE A 82 -10.57 -2.04 -0.40
N GLY A 83 -10.61 -0.89 -1.10
CA GLY A 83 -10.41 -0.83 -2.54
C GLY A 83 -9.06 -1.42 -2.98
N TRP A 84 -7.98 -1.11 -2.24
CA TRP A 84 -6.66 -1.68 -2.53
C TRP A 84 -6.62 -3.19 -2.35
N ILE A 85 -7.20 -3.70 -1.26
CA ILE A 85 -7.25 -5.13 -0.93
C ILE A 85 -8.07 -5.88 -1.99
N VAL A 86 -9.25 -5.36 -2.36
CA VAL A 86 -10.12 -5.97 -3.36
C VAL A 86 -9.45 -6.01 -4.73
N LEU A 87 -8.80 -4.92 -5.14
CA LEU A 87 -8.01 -4.87 -6.38
C LEU A 87 -6.89 -5.91 -6.35
N GLY A 88 -6.16 -5.98 -5.23
CA GLY A 88 -5.09 -6.93 -5.01
C GLY A 88 -5.57 -8.38 -5.14
N PHE A 89 -6.66 -8.75 -4.47
CA PHE A 89 -7.25 -10.08 -4.54
C PHE A 89 -7.79 -10.44 -5.93
N TYR A 90 -8.50 -9.52 -6.58
CA TYR A 90 -9.04 -9.76 -7.92
C TYR A 90 -7.92 -9.98 -8.94
N GLY A 91 -6.87 -9.18 -8.84
CA GLY A 91 -5.73 -9.28 -9.71
C GLY A 91 -4.78 -10.44 -9.38
N PHE A 92 -4.79 -10.94 -8.14
CA PHE A 92 -3.93 -12.06 -7.69
C PHE A 92 -4.15 -13.34 -8.50
N ARG A 93 -5.37 -13.54 -9.03
CA ARG A 93 -5.74 -14.72 -9.84
C ARG A 93 -5.44 -14.57 -11.34
N LYS A 94 -5.00 -13.40 -11.81
CA LYS A 94 -4.67 -13.21 -13.23
C LYS A 94 -3.24 -13.66 -13.50
N GLN A 95 -3.00 -14.21 -14.69
CA GLN A 95 -1.68 -14.73 -15.10
C GLN A 95 -0.61 -13.64 -15.33
N ASP A 96 -0.96 -12.36 -15.34
CA ASP A 96 -0.04 -11.26 -15.64
C ASP A 96 0.42 -10.54 -14.36
N ASP A 97 1.46 -11.10 -13.72
CA ASP A 97 2.05 -10.60 -12.48
C ASP A 97 2.64 -9.19 -12.63
N ILE A 98 3.16 -8.85 -13.81
CA ILE A 98 3.74 -7.53 -14.07
C ILE A 98 2.62 -6.48 -14.13
N LYS A 99 1.53 -6.72 -14.89
CA LYS A 99 0.37 -5.81 -14.86
C LYS A 99 -0.18 -5.64 -13.45
N TRP A 100 -0.32 -6.74 -12.72
CA TRP A 100 -0.78 -6.71 -11.34
C TRP A 100 0.12 -5.80 -10.47
N SER A 101 1.43 -5.96 -10.56
CA SER A 101 2.38 -5.15 -9.78
C SER A 101 2.28 -3.66 -10.11
N VAL A 102 2.14 -3.31 -11.39
CA VAL A 102 1.93 -1.93 -11.85
C VAL A 102 0.62 -1.36 -11.30
N GLN A 103 -0.46 -2.14 -11.34
CA GLN A 103 -1.75 -1.71 -10.77
C GLN A 103 -1.65 -1.46 -9.26
N MET A 104 -1.02 -2.38 -8.51
CA MET A 104 -0.81 -2.22 -7.07
C MET A 104 0.05 -1.00 -6.74
N PHE A 105 1.10 -0.74 -7.53
CA PHE A 105 1.97 0.43 -7.39
C PHE A 105 1.23 1.74 -7.68
N VAL A 106 0.48 1.82 -8.77
CA VAL A 106 -0.29 3.04 -9.12
C VAL A 106 -1.38 3.28 -8.08
N TYR A 107 -2.05 2.22 -7.61
CA TYR A 107 -3.03 2.35 -6.53
C TYR A 107 -2.39 2.86 -5.26
N SER A 108 -1.19 2.37 -4.89
CA SER A 108 -0.51 2.82 -3.67
C SER A 108 -0.17 4.32 -3.72
N LEU A 109 0.21 4.86 -4.89
CA LEU A 109 0.45 6.29 -5.07
C LEU A 109 -0.84 7.10 -4.91
N ASN A 110 -1.93 6.67 -5.55
CA ASN A 110 -3.23 7.33 -5.42
C ASN A 110 -3.76 7.25 -3.99
N TYR A 111 -3.59 6.11 -3.32
CA TYR A 111 -3.93 5.92 -1.92
C TYR A 111 -3.28 7.01 -1.06
N LEU A 112 -1.97 7.21 -1.21
CA LEU A 112 -1.23 8.17 -0.39
C LEU A 112 -1.64 9.62 -0.71
N THR A 113 -1.78 9.95 -2.00
CA THR A 113 -2.24 11.28 -2.44
C THR A 113 -3.62 11.60 -1.88
N ILE A 114 -4.59 10.70 -2.03
CA ILE A 114 -5.96 10.93 -1.54
C ILE A 114 -5.97 10.99 -0.02
N LEU A 115 -5.19 10.16 0.68
CA LEU A 115 -5.11 10.18 2.14
C LEU A 115 -4.57 11.51 2.66
N PHE A 116 -3.50 12.04 2.07
CA PHE A 116 -2.97 13.37 2.44
C PHE A 116 -3.92 14.51 2.09
N VAL A 117 -4.52 14.50 0.90
CA VAL A 117 -5.52 15.52 0.51
C VAL A 117 -6.71 15.50 1.48
N SER A 118 -7.19 14.30 1.84
CA SER A 118 -8.29 14.15 2.79
C SER A 118 -7.93 14.68 4.17
N MET A 119 -6.69 14.41 4.64
CA MET A 119 -6.20 14.96 5.90
C MET A 119 -6.16 16.50 5.87
N ILE A 120 -5.70 17.10 4.77
CA ILE A 120 -5.67 18.56 4.60
C ILE A 120 -7.08 19.12 4.64
N VAL A 121 -8.00 18.58 3.84
CA VAL A 121 -9.40 19.00 3.79
C VAL A 121 -10.03 18.94 5.18
N VAL A 122 -9.90 17.81 5.88
CA VAL A 122 -10.51 17.62 7.21
C VAL A 122 -9.85 18.51 8.29
N THR A 123 -8.62 18.99 8.08
CA THR A 123 -7.98 19.93 9.01
C THR A 123 -8.46 21.37 8.80
N PHE A 124 -8.91 21.73 7.60
CA PHE A 124 -9.39 23.07 7.28
C PHE A 124 -10.87 23.30 7.62
N PHE A 125 -11.64 22.23 7.85
CA PHE A 125 -13.05 22.26 8.26
C PHE A 125 -13.21 21.88 9.72
#